data_AF-A0A846MWV1-F1
#
_entry.id   AF-A0A846MWV1-F1
#
_cell.length_a   1.000
_cell.length_b   1.000
_cell.length_c   1.000
_cell.angle_alpha   90.00
_cell.angle_beta   90.00
_cell.angle_gamma   90.00
#
_symmetry.space_group_name_H-M   'P 1'
#
loop_
_entity.id
_entity.type
_entity.pdbx_description
1 polymer ?
#
loop_
_entity_poly.entity_id
_entity_poly.type
_entity_poly.pdbx_seq_one_letter_code
_entity_poly.pdbx_strand_id
1 'polypeptide(L)'
;MKKQDTLLRLRRFRVDELKRRMGTIEGMRADVEHKLADLDESVARERQRAGDTDIGRLAFPSFLKSIEIRRDKLKDTLRDIERERAACQEELTEAFQELKSLEFAQEQQEKRLAEIEARRSQSRLDEMALVRHLRKHALRNTA
;
A
#
# COMPACT_ATOMS: atom_id res chain seq x y z
N MET A 1 20.64 -16.02 -8.01
CA MET A 1 19.34 -15.32 -8.07
C MET A 1 19.35 -14.35 -9.24
N LYS A 2 18.29 -14.32 -10.06
CA LYS A 2 18.21 -13.38 -11.20
C LYS A 2 18.08 -11.96 -10.63
N LYS A 3 18.80 -10.98 -11.20
CA LYS A 3 18.79 -9.56 -10.79
C LYS A 3 17.36 -8.97 -10.70
N GLN A 4 16.45 -9.47 -11.54
CA GLN A 4 15.04 -9.08 -11.58
C GLN A 4 14.25 -9.48 -10.32
N ASP A 5 14.48 -10.68 -9.78
CA ASP A 5 13.79 -11.14 -8.56
C ASP A 5 14.17 -10.28 -7.35
N THR A 6 15.44 -9.84 -7.28
CA THR A 6 15.91 -8.96 -6.21
C THR A 6 15.23 -7.58 -6.30
N LEU A 7 15.10 -7.04 -7.52
CA LEU A 7 14.40 -5.77 -7.73
C LEU A 7 12.92 -5.86 -7.38
N LEU A 8 12.26 -6.97 -7.74
CA LEU A 8 10.86 -7.19 -7.42
C LEU A 8 10.63 -7.22 -5.91
N ARG A 9 11.48 -7.94 -5.17
CA ARG A 9 11.42 -7.98 -3.70
C ARG A 9 11.62 -6.59 -3.08
N LEU A 10 12.56 -5.81 -3.60
CA LEU A 10 12.81 -4.45 -3.13
C LEU A 10 11.58 -3.56 -3.31
N ARG A 11 10.90 -3.64 -4.46
CA ARG A 11 9.68 -2.86 -4.72
C ARG A 11 8.50 -3.29 -3.86
N ARG A 12 8.34 -4.60 -3.62
CA ARG A 12 7.34 -5.11 -2.64
C ARG A 12 7.61 -4.57 -1.24
N PHE A 13 8.87 -4.61 -0.81
CA PHE A 13 9.26 -4.06 0.49
C PHE A 13 8.93 -2.56 0.60
N ARG A 14 9.18 -1.78 -0.46
CA ARG A 14 8.83 -0.36 -0.49
C ARG A 14 7.32 -0.12 -0.35
N VAL A 15 6.49 -0.91 -1.03
CA VAL A 15 5.02 -0.83 -0.90
C VAL A 15 4.59 -1.16 0.54
N ASP A 16 5.17 -2.21 1.13
CA ASP A 16 4.82 -2.61 2.50
C ASP A 16 5.27 -1.58 3.54
N GLU A 17 6.43 -0.96 3.35
CA GLU A 17 6.92 0.16 4.16
C GLU A 17 5.95 1.35 4.11
N LEU A 18 5.52 1.76 2.91
CA LEU A 18 4.58 2.86 2.72
C LEU A 18 3.20 2.57 3.30
N LYS A 19 2.71 1.32 3.23
CA LYS A 19 1.48 0.92 3.93
C LYS A 19 1.59 1.04 5.45
N ARG A 20 2.73 0.65 6.03
CA ARG A 20 2.96 0.79 7.47
C ARG A 20 3.00 2.28 7.85
N ARG A 21 3.69 3.11 7.07
CA ARG A 21 3.72 4.57 7.26
C ARG A 21 2.32 5.16 7.22
N MET A 22 1.50 4.77 6.23
CA MET A 22 0.10 5.17 6.14
C MET A 22 -0.68 4.78 7.41
N GLY A 23 -0.52 3.55 7.90
CA GLY A 23 -1.15 3.10 9.14
C GLY A 23 -0.75 3.94 10.36
N THR A 24 0.52 4.33 10.45
CA THR A 24 0.99 5.24 11.52
C THR A 24 0.33 6.62 11.41
N ILE A 25 0.24 7.19 10.21
CA ILE A 25 -0.41 8.50 9.97
C ILE A 25 -1.89 8.46 10.36
N GLU A 26 -2.61 7.41 9.96
CA GLU A 26 -4.02 7.22 10.34
C GLU A 26 -4.19 7.04 11.86
N GLY A 27 -3.25 6.38 12.52
CA GLY A 27 -3.22 6.30 13.99
C GLY A 27 -3.06 7.67 14.64
N MET A 28 -2.09 8.46 14.17
CA MET A 28 -1.87 9.84 14.67
C MET A 28 -3.10 10.72 14.45
N ARG A 29 -3.79 10.55 13.31
CA ARG A 29 -5.04 11.24 13.00
C ARG A 29 -6.13 10.89 14.02
N ALA A 30 -6.36 9.60 14.26
CA ALA A 30 -7.36 9.12 15.21
C ALA A 30 -7.10 9.64 16.63
N ASP A 31 -5.83 9.70 17.05
CA ASP A 31 -5.45 10.25 18.35
C ASP A 31 -5.82 11.74 18.49
N VAL A 32 -5.66 12.53 17.43
CA VAL A 32 -6.02 13.95 17.41
C VAL A 32 -7.55 14.14 17.41
N GLU A 33 -8.27 13.34 16.63
CA GLU A 33 -9.73 13.33 16.61
C GLU A 33 -10.30 12.94 17.99
N HIS A 34 -9.70 11.97 18.67
CA HIS A 34 -10.08 11.60 20.03
C HIS A 34 -9.86 12.75 21.03
N LYS A 35 -8.69 13.41 20.98
CA LYS A 35 -8.41 14.59 21.82
C LYS A 35 -9.39 15.73 21.59
N LEU A 36 -9.86 15.93 20.35
CA LEU A 36 -10.89 16.91 20.04
C LEU A 36 -12.22 16.56 20.71
N ALA A 37 -12.63 15.30 20.63
CA ALA A 37 -13.84 14.83 21.30
C ALA A 37 -13.76 14.98 22.83
N ASP A 38 -12.60 14.69 23.43
CA ASP A 38 -12.38 14.86 24.88
C ASP A 38 -12.50 16.33 25.31
N LEU A 39 -12.05 17.28 24.49
CA LEU A 39 -12.23 18.72 24.75
C LEU A 39 -13.70 19.12 24.69
N ASP A 40 -14.47 18.58 23.76
CA ASP A 40 -15.91 18.83 23.65
C ASP A 40 -16.66 18.32 24.88
N GLU A 41 -16.31 17.12 25.34
CA GLU A 41 -16.85 16.55 26.58
C GLU A 41 -16.44 17.37 27.82
N SER A 42 -15.19 17.84 27.87
CA SER A 42 -14.71 18.73 28.93
C SER A 42 -15.50 20.03 29.00
N VAL A 43 -15.87 20.61 27.85
CA VAL A 43 -16.70 21.81 27.79
C VAL A 43 -18.11 21.53 28.31
N ALA A 44 -18.71 20.40 27.93
CA ALA A 44 -20.03 20.02 28.41
C ALA A 44 -20.06 19.87 29.94
N ARG A 45 -19.08 19.16 30.51
CA ARG A 45 -18.93 19.00 31.97
C ARG A 45 -18.70 20.34 32.67
N GLU A 46 -17.84 21.20 32.12
CA GLU A 46 -17.57 22.50 32.73
C GLU A 46 -18.80 23.40 32.68
N ARG A 47 -19.55 23.40 31.58
CA ARG A 47 -20.77 24.18 31.45
C ARG A 47 -21.81 23.84 32.52
N GLN A 48 -21.97 22.54 32.81
CA GLN A 48 -22.88 22.07 33.85
C GLN A 48 -22.43 22.59 35.22
N ARG A 49 -21.16 22.37 35.60
CA ARG A 49 -20.59 22.80 36.89
C ARG A 49 -20.59 24.32 37.08
N ALA A 50 -20.25 25.06 36.03
CA ALA A 50 -20.24 26.52 36.06
C ALA A 50 -21.64 27.10 36.25
N GLY A 51 -22.69 26.40 35.82
CA GLY A 51 -24.08 26.81 36.01
C GLY A 51 -24.53 26.84 37.47
N ASP A 52 -23.86 26.08 38.35
CA ASP A 52 -24.25 25.89 39.75
C ASP A 52 -23.84 27.06 40.66
N THR A 53 -22.89 27.90 40.24
CA THR A 53 -22.37 29.00 41.06
C THR A 53 -22.14 30.29 40.26
N ASP A 54 -22.32 31.46 40.87
CA ASP A 54 -22.08 32.75 40.21
C ASP A 54 -20.60 32.96 39.84
N ILE A 55 -19.69 32.46 40.68
CA ILE A 55 -18.25 32.47 40.40
C ILE A 55 -17.94 31.58 39.19
N GLY A 56 -18.56 30.39 39.12
CA GLY A 56 -18.43 29.49 37.98
C GLY A 56 -18.91 30.14 36.68
N ARG A 57 -20.08 30.79 36.70
CA ARG A 57 -20.61 31.54 35.54
C ARG A 57 -19.66 32.63 35.07
N LEU A 58 -19.00 33.34 35.97
CA LEU A 58 -18.02 34.39 35.65
C LEU A 58 -16.71 33.81 35.07
N ALA A 59 -16.25 32.65 35.54
CA ALA A 59 -15.02 32.03 35.09
C ALA A 59 -15.15 31.27 33.75
N PHE A 60 -16.35 30.76 33.45
CA PHE A 60 -16.61 29.90 32.30
C PHE A 60 -16.21 30.48 30.94
N PRO A 61 -16.42 31.78 30.62
CA PRO A 61 -15.97 32.35 29.34
C PRO A 61 -14.46 32.27 29.13
N SER A 62 -13.66 32.44 30.20
CA SER A 62 -12.20 32.33 30.12
C SER A 62 -11.77 30.88 29.87
N PHE A 63 -12.44 29.93 30.52
CA PHE A 63 -12.25 28.50 30.26
C PHE A 63 -12.57 28.15 28.81
N LEU A 64 -13.73 28.58 28.29
CA LEU A 64 -14.12 28.34 26.89
C LEU A 64 -13.08 28.86 25.91
N LYS A 65 -12.61 30.10 26.09
CA LYS A 65 -11.56 30.69 25.25
C LYS A 65 -10.28 29.84 25.27
N SER A 66 -9.91 29.29 26.42
CA SER A 66 -8.74 28.41 26.52
C SER A 66 -8.93 27.09 25.75
N ILE A 67 -10.14 26.53 25.73
CA ILE A 67 -10.47 25.33 24.97
C ILE A 67 -10.50 25.61 23.48
N GLU A 68 -11.07 26.73 23.04
CA GLU A 68 -11.07 27.15 21.63
C GLU A 68 -9.65 27.24 21.07
N ILE A 69 -8.74 27.90 21.80
CA ILE A 69 -7.32 27.99 21.40
C ILE A 69 -6.69 26.60 21.26
N ARG A 70 -6.99 25.65 22.16
CA ARG A 70 -6.50 24.27 22.05
C ARG A 70 -7.11 23.53 20.87
N ARG A 71 -8.41 23.72 20.63
CA ARG A 71 -9.14 23.10 19.52
C ARG A 71 -8.58 23.57 18.18
N ASP A 72 -8.29 24.86 18.04
CA ASP A 72 -7.71 25.41 16.82
C ASP A 72 -6.32 24.83 16.53
N LYS A 73 -5.46 24.71 17.55
CA LYS A 73 -4.16 24.03 17.41
C LYS A 73 -4.28 22.57 16.99
N LEU A 74 -5.24 21.82 17.56
CA LEU A 74 -5.47 20.43 17.17
C LEU A 74 -6.03 20.32 15.75
N LYS A 75 -6.89 21.26 15.32
CA LYS A 75 -7.37 21.32 13.94
C LYS A 75 -6.27 21.63 12.94
N ASP A 76 -5.35 22.53 13.29
CA ASP A 76 -4.17 22.80 12.45
C ASP A 76 -3.27 21.57 12.36
N THR A 77 -3.05 20.89 13.49
CA THR A 77 -2.31 19.60 13.51
C THR A 77 -3.00 18.55 12.63
N LEU A 78 -4.34 18.46 12.67
CA LEU A 78 -5.12 17.54 11.84
C LEU A 78 -4.97 17.87 10.34
N ARG A 79 -4.96 19.15 9.97
CA ARG A 79 -4.73 19.58 8.58
C ARG A 79 -3.35 19.17 8.09
N ASP A 80 -2.33 19.29 8.93
CA ASP A 80 -0.97 18.88 8.57
C ASP A 80 -0.87 17.36 8.42
N ILE A 81 -1.49 16.59 9.33
CA ILE A 81 -1.62 15.13 9.20
C ILE A 81 -2.32 14.73 7.90
N GLU A 82 -3.41 15.40 7.52
CA GLU A 82 -4.11 15.11 6.25
C GLU A 82 -3.25 15.43 5.02
N ARG A 83 -2.40 16.46 5.08
CA ARG A 83 -1.43 16.75 4.00
C ARG A 83 -0.38 15.65 3.90
N GLU A 84 0.18 15.21 5.03
CA GLU A 84 1.15 14.11 5.06
C GLU A 84 0.53 12.80 4.58
N ARG A 85 -0.73 12.55 4.94
CA ARG A 85 -1.51 11.41 4.49
C ARG A 85 -1.71 11.43 2.98
N ALA A 86 -2.13 12.56 2.42
CA ALA A 86 -2.29 12.70 0.97
C ALA A 86 -0.98 12.43 0.23
N ALA A 87 0.13 13.02 0.69
CA ALA A 87 1.46 12.77 0.10
C ALA A 87 1.86 11.29 0.20
N CYS A 88 1.66 10.65 1.36
CA CYS A 88 1.96 9.22 1.52
C CYS A 88 1.07 8.34 0.63
N GLN A 89 -0.17 8.76 0.35
CA GLN A 89 -1.10 8.03 -0.52
C GLN A 89 -0.66 8.11 -1.98
N GLU A 90 -0.18 9.27 -2.42
CA GLU A 90 0.43 9.46 -3.74
C GLU A 90 1.67 8.57 -3.87
N GLU A 91 2.62 8.65 -2.93
CA GLU A 91 3.82 7.80 -2.91
C GLU A 91 3.48 6.30 -2.96
N LEU A 92 2.46 5.87 -2.19
CA LEU A 92 2.00 4.48 -2.16
C LEU A 92 1.41 4.06 -3.52
N THR A 93 0.64 4.94 -4.15
CA THR A 93 0.02 4.70 -5.45
C THR A 93 1.08 4.53 -6.53
N GLU A 94 2.09 5.41 -6.56
CA GLU A 94 3.22 5.32 -7.47
C GLU A 94 4.00 4.02 -7.27
N ALA A 95 4.36 3.69 -6.03
CA ALA A 95 5.10 2.45 -5.71
C ALA A 95 4.33 1.19 -6.15
N PHE A 96 3.00 1.19 -6.03
CA PHE A 96 2.15 0.10 -6.52
C PHE A 96 2.14 0.00 -8.04
N GLN A 97 2.09 1.13 -8.76
CA GLN A 97 2.14 1.13 -10.22
C GLN A 97 3.47 0.59 -10.73
N GLU A 98 4.58 1.01 -10.13
CA GLU A 98 5.91 0.51 -10.46
C GLU A 98 6.05 -1.00 -10.20
N LEU A 99 5.53 -1.47 -9.05
CA LEU A 99 5.53 -2.89 -8.71
C LEU A 99 4.76 -3.70 -9.76
N LYS A 100 3.53 -3.28 -10.09
CA LYS A 100 2.69 -3.97 -11.09
C LYS A 100 3.33 -3.98 -12.47
N SER A 101 3.95 -2.88 -12.88
CA SER A 101 4.66 -2.79 -14.16
C SER A 101 5.80 -3.82 -14.24
N LEU A 102 6.57 -3.96 -13.16
CA LEU A 102 7.64 -4.96 -13.07
C LEU A 102 7.13 -6.39 -13.02
N GLU A 103 6.06 -6.66 -12.26
CA GLU A 103 5.42 -7.98 -12.21
C GLU A 103 4.94 -8.41 -13.59
N PHE A 104 4.28 -7.50 -14.32
CA PHE A 104 3.85 -7.75 -15.69
C PHE A 104 5.03 -8.01 -16.63
N ALA A 105 6.09 -7.19 -16.56
CA ALA A 105 7.27 -7.39 -17.39
C ALA A 105 7.95 -8.75 -17.13
N GLN A 106 7.99 -9.20 -15.87
CA GLN A 106 8.52 -10.51 -15.49
C GLN A 106 7.65 -11.65 -16.02
N GLU A 107 6.33 -11.57 -15.85
CA GLU A 107 5.39 -12.57 -16.36
C GLU A 107 5.52 -12.74 -17.89
N GLN A 108 5.62 -11.62 -18.62
CA GLN A 108 5.79 -11.65 -20.07
C GLN A 108 7.14 -12.24 -20.49
N GLN A 109 8.20 -12.01 -19.71
CA GLN A 109 9.49 -12.63 -19.96
C GLN A 109 9.46 -14.13 -19.71
N GLU A 110 8.80 -14.58 -18.65
CA GLU A 110 8.63 -16.00 -18.32
C GLU A 110 7.82 -16.73 -19.40
N LYS A 111 6.72 -16.12 -19.89
CA LYS A 111 5.94 -16.64 -21.01
C LYS A 111 6.77 -16.80 -22.28
N ARG A 112 7.57 -15.79 -22.64
CA ARG A 112 8.47 -15.86 -23.81
C ARG A 112 9.49 -16.99 -23.68
N LEU A 113 10.09 -17.17 -22.50
CA LEU A 113 11.06 -18.23 -22.27
C LEU A 113 10.39 -19.62 -22.35
N ALA A 114 9.20 -19.77 -21.75
CA ALA A 114 8.43 -21.01 -21.82
C ALA A 114 8.03 -21.36 -23.26
N GLU A 115 7.63 -20.38 -24.07
CA GLU A 115 7.29 -20.59 -25.49
C GLU A 115 8.52 -21.03 -26.30
N ILE A 116 9.69 -20.42 -26.08
CA ILE A 116 10.94 -20.81 -26.73
C ILE A 116 11.33 -22.25 -26.34
N GLU A 117 11.20 -22.60 -25.06
CA GLU A 117 11.49 -23.95 -24.56
C GLU A 117 10.52 -24.99 -25.12
N ALA A 118 9.22 -24.67 -25.16
CA ALA A 118 8.18 -25.49 -25.77
C ALA A 118 8.49 -25.73 -27.26
N ARG A 119 8.81 -24.68 -28.01
CA ARG A 119 9.17 -24.77 -29.43
C ARG A 119 10.42 -25.63 -29.64
N ARG A 120 11.46 -25.44 -28.82
CA ARG A 120 12.67 -26.28 -28.85
C ARG A 120 12.37 -27.75 -28.54
N SER A 121 11.49 -28.01 -27.58
CA SER A 121 11.07 -29.37 -27.24
C SER A 121 10.29 -30.03 -28.38
N GLN A 122 9.40 -29.27 -29.03
CA GLN A 122 8.61 -29.74 -30.16
C GLN A 122 9.51 -30.10 -31.34
N SER A 123 10.45 -29.22 -31.72
CA SER A 123 11.39 -29.51 -32.81
C SER A 123 12.22 -30.78 -32.55
N ARG A 124 12.65 -31.03 -31.30
CA ARG A 124 13.34 -32.28 -30.94
C ARG A 124 12.44 -33.51 -31.11
N LEU A 125 11.16 -33.42 -30.71
CA LEU A 125 10.22 -34.53 -30.88
C LEU A 125 9.95 -34.81 -32.35
N ASP A 126 9.82 -33.77 -33.17
CA ASP A 126 9.61 -33.87 -34.62
C ASP A 126 10.81 -34.54 -35.31
N GLU A 127 12.04 -34.15 -34.95
CA GLU A 127 13.27 -34.79 -35.44
C GLU A 127 13.33 -36.28 -35.07
N MET A 128 12.99 -36.63 -33.82
CA MET A 128 12.96 -38.04 -33.38
C MET A 128 11.89 -38.84 -34.12
N ALA A 129 10.73 -38.25 -34.39
CA ALA A 129 9.66 -38.88 -35.14
C ALA A 129 10.08 -39.15 -36.59
N LEU A 130 10.75 -38.18 -37.23
CA LEU A 130 11.27 -38.30 -38.59
C LEU A 130 12.32 -39.42 -38.68
N VAL A 131 13.30 -39.44 -37.77
CA VAL A 131 14.34 -40.49 -37.72
C VAL A 131 13.72 -41.88 -37.55
N ARG A 132 12.72 -42.02 -36.66
CA ARG A 132 11.99 -43.29 -36.48
C ARG A 132 11.25 -43.70 -37.75
N HIS A 133 10.59 -42.75 -38.42
CA HIS A 133 9.87 -43.00 -39.66
C HIS A 133 10.81 -43.49 -40.77
N LEU A 134 11.92 -42.78 -41.00
CA LEU A 134 12.93 -43.15 -41.99
C LEU A 134 13.53 -44.54 -41.72
N ARG A 135 13.85 -44.85 -40.45
CA ARG A 135 14.35 -46.17 -40.06
C ARG A 135 13.35 -47.29 -40.35
N LYS A 136 12.07 -47.07 -40.05
CA LYS A 136 11.00 -48.04 -40.34
C LYS A 136 10.85 -48.27 -41.85
N HIS A 137 10.98 -47.20 -42.65
CA HIS A 137 10.87 -47.29 -44.10
C HIS A 137 12.06 -48.03 -44.73
N ALA A 138 13.28 -47.79 -44.23
CA ALA A 138 14.47 -48.50 -44.68
C ALA A 138 14.36 -50.02 -44.44
N LEU A 139 13.87 -50.43 -43.26
CA LEU A 139 13.68 -51.84 -42.91
C LEU A 139 12.62 -52.55 -43.79
N ARG A 140 11.63 -51.82 -44.32
CA ARG A 140 10.62 -52.35 -45.23
C ARG A 140 11.11 -52.56 -46.66
N ASN A 141 12.10 -51.78 -47.11
CA ASN A 141 12.67 -51.90 -48.46
C ASN A 141 13.75 -52.98 -48.58
N THR A 142 14.26 -53.49 -47.45
CA THR A 142 15.30 -54.51 -47.39
C THR A 142 14.76 -55.93 -47.16
N ALA A 143 13.44 -56.11 -47.17
CA ALA A 143 12.74 -57.39 -47.08
C ALA A 143 11.98 -57.65 -48.39
#